data_AF-A0A4Q5YAJ2-F1
#
_entry.id   AF-A0A4Q5YAJ2-F1
#
_cell.length_a   1.000
_cell.length_b   1.000
_cell.length_c   1.000
_cell.angle_alpha   90.00
_cell.angle_beta   90.00
_cell.angle_gamma   90.00
#
_symmetry.space_group_name_H-M   'P 1'
#
loop_
_entity.id
_entity.type
_entity.pdbx_description
1 polymer ?
#
loop_
_entity_poly.entity_id
_entity_poly.type
_entity_poly.pdbx_seq_one_letter_code
_entity_poly.pdbx_strand_id
1 'polypeptide(L)'
;MPAYLTNGNTPAGILRMDGFDVSKAGAIGPTQNVQLTLPLEFDARHFLRDSSLTDTILKYSAYRHLLPENLHNSKHLYEAFYAGMAGRHEIIAHGTTVIPEYYSGKPYYPFTPTLGCLCTYETWDDSSQLRLASDQQLLVDAIRRAGGPNGYAIVIDLDDAQSPVTFEEVLQLLRKAGNE
;
A
#
# COMPACT_ATOMS: atom_id res chain seq x y z
N MET A 1 -3.55 -14.55 -2.91
CA MET A 1 -3.65 -14.97 -1.48
C MET A 1 -5.11 -15.08 -1.02
N PRO A 2 -5.48 -15.79 0.08
CA PRO A 2 -6.88 -15.89 0.50
C PRO A 2 -7.43 -14.53 0.97
N ALA A 3 -8.64 -14.19 0.53
CA ALA A 3 -9.37 -12.99 0.89
C ALA A 3 -9.89 -13.06 2.35
N TYR A 4 -9.00 -12.91 3.33
CA TYR A 4 -9.43 -12.65 4.69
C TYR A 4 -10.01 -11.23 4.77
N LEU A 5 -11.25 -11.12 5.24
CA LEU A 5 -11.97 -9.84 5.38
C LEU A 5 -11.24 -8.86 6.30
N THR A 6 -10.53 -9.37 7.31
CA THR A 6 -9.72 -8.59 8.26
C THR A 6 -8.37 -9.28 8.50
N ASN A 7 -7.32 -8.49 8.77
CA ASN A 7 -5.98 -8.97 9.13
C ASN A 7 -5.24 -9.85 8.10
N GLY A 8 -5.72 -9.93 6.84
CA GLY A 8 -5.00 -10.54 5.71
C GLY A 8 -4.03 -9.58 5.05
N ASN A 9 -3.24 -10.02 4.06
CA ASN A 9 -2.31 -9.13 3.34
C ASN A 9 -3.03 -7.97 2.65
N THR A 10 -2.32 -6.87 2.39
CA THR A 10 -2.83 -5.79 1.54
C THR A 10 -3.24 -6.37 0.19
N PRO A 11 -4.46 -6.08 -0.30
CA PRO A 11 -4.94 -6.69 -1.54
C PRO A 11 -4.24 -6.05 -2.74
N ALA A 12 -3.85 -6.85 -3.73
CA ALA A 12 -3.24 -6.34 -4.95
C ALA A 12 -4.23 -5.50 -5.78
N GLY A 13 -3.73 -4.48 -6.47
CA GLY A 13 -4.55 -3.56 -7.27
C GLY A 13 -4.30 -2.09 -6.95
N ILE A 14 -5.28 -1.26 -7.32
CA ILE A 14 -5.19 0.20 -7.25
C ILE A 14 -5.88 0.68 -5.98
N LEU A 15 -5.16 1.44 -5.17
CA LEU A 15 -5.66 2.17 -4.02
C LEU A 15 -5.50 3.67 -4.28
N ARG A 16 -6.42 4.49 -3.80
CA ARG A 16 -6.28 5.95 -3.86
C ARG A 16 -5.39 6.43 -2.73
N MET A 17 -4.50 7.39 -2.99
CA MET A 17 -3.85 8.16 -1.92
C MET A 17 -4.74 9.35 -1.53
N ASP A 18 -4.96 9.50 -0.23
CA ASP A 18 -5.91 10.46 0.34
C ASP A 18 -5.23 11.61 1.07
N GLY A 19 -4.01 11.37 1.55
CA GLY A 19 -3.33 12.32 2.40
C GLY A 19 -2.20 11.68 3.17
N PHE A 20 -1.77 12.42 4.18
CA PHE A 20 -0.84 11.94 5.18
C PHE A 20 -1.43 12.15 6.56
N ASP A 21 -1.15 11.27 7.51
CA ASP A 21 -1.55 11.43 8.90
C ASP A 21 -0.49 10.86 9.86
N VAL A 22 -0.65 11.05 11.16
CA VAL A 22 0.18 10.45 12.20
C VAL A 22 -0.70 9.55 13.06
N SER A 23 -0.35 8.27 13.14
CA SER A 23 -1.14 7.31 13.92
C SER A 23 -1.02 7.56 15.42
N LYS A 24 -2.12 7.33 16.13
CA LYS A 24 -2.11 7.25 17.60
C LYS A 24 -1.77 5.84 18.11
N ALA A 25 -1.73 4.85 17.23
CA ALA A 25 -1.42 3.47 17.59
C ALA A 25 0.07 3.31 17.86
N GLY A 26 0.40 2.81 19.05
CA GLY A 26 1.79 2.63 19.49
C GLY A 26 2.64 1.88 18.48
N ALA A 27 2.13 0.75 17.95
CA ALA A 27 2.83 -0.13 17.01
C ALA A 27 3.16 0.49 15.63
N ILE A 28 2.46 1.56 15.25
CA ILE A 28 2.71 2.31 14.01
C ILE A 28 3.70 3.45 14.29
N GLY A 29 3.49 4.15 15.41
CA GLY A 29 4.38 5.21 15.85
C GLY A 29 4.13 6.57 15.21
N PRO A 30 5.02 7.53 15.50
CA PRO A 30 4.82 8.94 15.17
C PRO A 30 5.29 9.30 13.75
N THR A 31 5.90 8.36 13.02
CA THR A 31 6.24 8.59 11.62
C THR A 31 4.99 8.76 10.80
N GLN A 32 4.97 9.82 9.99
CA GLN A 32 3.83 10.12 9.14
C GLN A 32 3.54 8.97 8.17
N ASN A 33 2.28 8.56 8.10
CA ASN A 33 1.79 7.50 7.23
C ASN A 33 1.15 8.10 5.98
N VAL A 34 0.95 7.26 4.96
CA VAL A 34 0.15 7.58 3.77
C VAL A 34 -1.23 6.99 3.97
N GLN A 35 -2.25 7.85 3.92
CA GLN A 35 -3.65 7.43 4.00
C GLN A 35 -4.07 6.89 2.65
N LEU A 36 -4.54 5.64 2.61
CA LEU A 36 -5.00 4.99 1.39
C LEU A 36 -6.49 4.63 1.50
N THR A 37 -7.12 4.47 0.34
CA THR A 37 -8.53 4.08 0.25
C THR A 37 -8.70 3.01 -0.80
N LEU A 38 -9.45 1.97 -0.45
CA LEU A 38 -9.84 0.90 -1.35
C LEU A 38 -10.97 1.33 -2.30
N PRO A 39 -11.08 0.71 -3.48
CA PRO A 39 -12.27 0.88 -4.31
C PRO A 39 -13.54 0.56 -3.51
N LEU A 40 -14.60 1.36 -3.65
CA LEU A 40 -15.89 1.18 -2.93
C LEU A 40 -15.88 1.47 -1.41
N GLU A 41 -14.76 1.86 -0.81
CA GLU A 41 -14.71 2.27 0.61
C GLU A 41 -15.42 3.61 0.84
N PHE A 42 -15.28 4.55 -0.11
CA PHE A 42 -16.09 5.75 -0.24
C PHE A 42 -16.82 5.75 -1.58
N ASP A 43 -17.28 6.91 -2.03
CA ASP A 43 -17.98 7.01 -3.31
C ASP A 43 -17.04 7.00 -4.54
N ALA A 44 -17.63 6.80 -5.72
CA ALA A 44 -16.89 6.76 -6.99
C ALA A 44 -16.16 8.08 -7.30
N ARG A 45 -16.74 9.22 -6.92
CA ARG A 45 -16.19 10.56 -7.14
C ARG A 45 -14.90 10.74 -6.37
N HIS A 46 -14.89 10.28 -5.13
CA HIS A 46 -13.71 10.24 -4.27
C HIS A 46 -12.65 9.37 -4.93
N PHE A 47 -12.96 8.09 -5.19
CA PHE A 47 -11.98 7.12 -5.69
C PHE A 47 -11.34 7.57 -7.01
N LEU A 48 -12.15 7.99 -7.99
CA LEU A 48 -11.69 8.40 -9.32
C LEU A 48 -11.16 9.83 -9.39
N ARG A 49 -11.28 10.60 -8.28
CA ARG A 49 -10.98 12.04 -8.24
C ARG A 49 -11.71 12.84 -9.31
N ASP A 50 -12.94 12.44 -9.62
CA ASP A 50 -13.78 13.07 -10.63
C ASP A 50 -15.05 13.61 -9.97
N SER A 51 -15.05 14.92 -9.72
CA SER A 51 -16.19 15.64 -9.12
C SER A 51 -17.37 15.81 -10.07
N SER A 52 -17.20 15.52 -11.38
CA SER A 52 -18.29 15.54 -12.36
C SER A 52 -19.16 14.30 -12.31
N LEU A 53 -18.65 13.20 -11.72
CA LEU A 53 -19.43 11.98 -11.55
C LEU A 53 -20.57 12.23 -10.56
N THR A 54 -21.74 11.68 -10.87
CA THR A 54 -22.90 11.66 -9.98
C THR A 54 -23.13 10.29 -9.35
N ASP A 55 -22.48 9.26 -9.90
CA ASP A 55 -22.50 7.90 -9.37
C ASP A 55 -21.90 7.89 -7.96
N THR A 56 -22.61 7.24 -7.02
CA THR A 56 -22.10 7.02 -5.66
C THR A 56 -21.30 5.73 -5.55
N ILE A 57 -21.53 4.75 -6.42
CA ILE A 57 -20.91 3.42 -6.36
C ILE A 57 -19.92 3.28 -7.52
N LEU A 58 -18.68 2.92 -7.20
CA LEU A 58 -17.66 2.66 -8.21
C LEU A 58 -17.98 1.37 -8.99
N LYS A 59 -18.33 1.52 -10.27
CA LYS A 59 -18.63 0.38 -11.15
C LYS A 59 -17.36 -0.40 -11.50
N TYR A 60 -17.49 -1.73 -11.61
CA TYR A 60 -16.40 -2.61 -12.07
C TYR A 60 -15.80 -2.17 -13.41
N SER A 61 -16.64 -1.73 -14.35
CA SER A 61 -16.18 -1.20 -15.63
C SER A 61 -15.33 0.05 -15.47
N ALA A 62 -15.67 0.96 -14.55
CA ALA A 62 -14.90 2.17 -14.32
C ALA A 62 -13.52 1.84 -13.73
N TYR A 63 -13.46 0.93 -12.76
CA TYR A 63 -12.18 0.42 -12.22
C TYR A 63 -11.34 -0.26 -13.31
N ARG A 64 -11.97 -1.09 -14.17
CA ARG A 64 -11.30 -1.75 -15.30
C ARG A 64 -10.62 -0.75 -16.25
N HIS A 65 -11.23 0.41 -16.52
CA HIS A 65 -10.64 1.44 -17.38
C HIS A 65 -9.43 2.17 -16.77
N LEU A 66 -9.14 1.97 -15.48
CA LEU A 66 -7.89 2.45 -14.87
C LEU A 66 -6.68 1.60 -15.29
N LEU A 67 -6.92 0.39 -15.81
CA LEU A 67 -5.89 -0.54 -16.22
C LEU A 67 -5.66 -0.46 -17.74
N PRO A 68 -4.41 -0.68 -18.20
CA PRO A 68 -4.13 -0.98 -19.60
C PRO A 68 -4.95 -2.15 -20.14
N GLU A 69 -5.31 -2.12 -21.42
CA GLU A 69 -6.22 -3.10 -22.02
C GLU A 69 -5.72 -4.55 -21.90
N ASN A 70 -4.39 -4.75 -22.05
CA ASN A 70 -3.75 -6.05 -21.90
C ASN A 70 -3.77 -6.60 -20.46
N LEU A 71 -4.04 -5.75 -19.46
CA LEU A 71 -4.14 -6.13 -18.04
C LEU A 71 -5.59 -6.32 -17.59
N HIS A 72 -6.58 -6.10 -18.46
CA HIS A 72 -7.99 -6.24 -18.11
C HIS A 72 -8.38 -7.62 -17.56
N ASN A 73 -7.69 -8.69 -17.96
CA ASN A 73 -7.96 -10.06 -17.53
C ASN A 73 -7.09 -10.50 -16.33
N SER A 74 -6.23 -9.62 -15.81
CA SER A 74 -5.33 -9.92 -14.69
C SER A 74 -6.07 -9.88 -13.36
N LYS A 75 -6.58 -11.03 -12.92
CA LYS A 75 -7.41 -11.16 -11.70
C LYS A 75 -6.77 -10.53 -10.46
N HIS A 76 -5.45 -10.65 -10.29
CA HIS A 76 -4.70 -10.09 -9.16
C HIS A 76 -4.89 -8.57 -9.02
N LEU A 77 -4.99 -7.82 -10.12
CA LEU A 77 -5.17 -6.36 -10.08
C LEU A 77 -6.58 -5.92 -9.64
N TYR A 78 -7.51 -6.88 -9.49
CA TYR A 78 -8.87 -6.62 -9.01
C TYR A 78 -9.06 -7.05 -7.55
N GLU A 79 -8.04 -7.57 -6.86
CA GLU A 79 -8.19 -7.96 -5.46
C GLU A 79 -8.59 -6.78 -4.58
N ALA A 80 -8.01 -5.60 -4.79
CA ALA A 80 -8.39 -4.38 -4.08
C ALA A 80 -9.86 -4.01 -4.30
N PHE A 81 -10.35 -4.16 -5.55
CA PHE A 81 -11.75 -3.91 -5.89
C PHE A 81 -12.69 -4.85 -5.15
N TYR A 82 -12.39 -6.15 -5.16
CA TYR A 82 -13.20 -7.12 -4.45
C TYR A 82 -13.08 -7.01 -2.92
N ALA A 83 -11.91 -6.63 -2.41
CA ALA A 83 -11.70 -6.42 -0.97
C ALA A 83 -12.54 -5.25 -0.46
N GLY A 84 -12.56 -4.12 -1.17
CA GLY A 84 -13.43 -3.00 -0.81
C GLY A 84 -14.92 -3.30 -1.01
N MET A 85 -15.29 -4.05 -2.07
CA MET A 85 -16.65 -4.57 -2.21
C MET A 85 -17.08 -5.44 -1.02
N ALA A 86 -16.14 -6.21 -0.46
CA ALA A 86 -16.36 -7.04 0.70
C ALA A 86 -16.36 -6.27 2.04
N GLY A 87 -16.19 -4.94 2.00
CA GLY A 87 -16.26 -4.07 3.17
C GLY A 87 -14.92 -3.84 3.88
N ARG A 88 -13.79 -4.19 3.27
CA ARG A 88 -12.47 -3.87 3.83
C ARG A 88 -12.19 -2.37 3.68
N HIS A 89 -11.55 -1.78 4.69
CA HIS A 89 -11.29 -0.35 4.78
C HIS A 89 -9.99 -0.05 5.55
N GLU A 90 -9.62 1.23 5.66
CA GLU A 90 -8.53 1.73 6.53
C GLU A 90 -7.14 1.14 6.26
N ILE A 91 -6.83 0.89 4.98
CA ILE A 91 -5.49 0.52 4.57
C ILE A 91 -4.61 1.77 4.57
N ILE A 92 -3.45 1.70 5.22
CA ILE A 92 -2.46 2.78 5.21
C ILE A 92 -1.08 2.22 4.88
N ALA A 93 -0.18 3.06 4.38
CA ALA A 93 1.24 2.73 4.31
C ALA A 93 1.98 3.42 5.45
N HIS A 94 2.65 2.65 6.30
CA HIS A 94 3.21 3.15 7.54
C HIS A 94 4.53 2.47 7.92
N GLY A 95 5.31 3.15 8.77
CA GLY A 95 6.46 2.57 9.46
C GLY A 95 6.03 1.78 10.69
N THR A 96 6.98 1.31 11.48
CA THR A 96 6.66 0.57 12.71
C THR A 96 7.56 1.00 13.86
N THR A 97 7.05 0.86 15.08
CA THR A 97 7.84 0.91 16.33
C THR A 97 8.05 -0.48 16.92
N VAL A 98 7.48 -1.52 16.29
CA VAL A 98 7.69 -2.89 16.70
C VAL A 98 9.10 -3.29 16.32
N ILE A 99 9.85 -3.80 17.30
CA ILE A 99 11.23 -4.26 17.15
C ILE A 99 11.27 -5.44 16.15
N PRO A 100 11.82 -5.28 14.93
CA PRO A 100 11.78 -6.33 13.90
C PRO A 100 12.52 -7.62 14.29
N GLU A 101 13.49 -7.52 15.19
CA GLU A 101 14.32 -8.64 15.69
C GLU A 101 13.48 -9.75 16.34
N TYR A 102 12.29 -9.43 16.87
CA TYR A 102 11.33 -10.43 17.36
C TYR A 102 10.86 -11.42 16.28
N TYR A 103 11.02 -11.05 15.00
CA TYR A 103 10.65 -11.85 13.85
C TYR A 103 11.87 -12.37 13.06
N SER A 104 13.06 -12.37 13.66
CA SER A 104 14.25 -12.93 13.04
C SER A 104 14.01 -14.38 12.57
N GLY A 105 14.41 -14.67 11.32
CA GLY A 105 14.20 -15.97 10.67
C GLY A 105 12.79 -16.21 10.09
N LYS A 106 11.89 -15.22 10.15
CA LYS A 106 10.59 -15.28 9.45
C LYS A 106 10.74 -14.85 7.99
N PRO A 107 9.89 -15.35 7.07
CA PRO A 107 10.00 -15.04 5.63
C PRO A 107 9.76 -13.56 5.30
N TYR A 108 9.07 -12.84 6.17
CA TYR A 108 8.79 -11.40 6.03
C TYR A 108 9.79 -10.50 6.77
N TYR A 109 10.77 -11.07 7.49
CA TYR A 109 11.86 -10.28 8.06
C TYR A 109 12.64 -9.58 6.93
N PRO A 110 13.00 -8.28 7.04
CA PRO A 110 13.08 -7.46 8.26
C PRO A 110 11.82 -6.62 8.56
N PHE A 111 10.67 -6.95 7.99
CA PHE A 111 9.41 -6.23 8.24
C PHE A 111 8.61 -6.85 9.40
N THR A 112 7.60 -6.13 9.85
CA THR A 112 6.70 -6.55 10.93
C THR A 112 5.27 -6.77 10.41
N PRO A 113 4.48 -7.70 10.98
CA PRO A 113 3.07 -7.86 10.61
C PRO A 113 2.22 -6.60 10.87
N THR A 114 1.32 -6.26 9.97
CA THR A 114 0.59 -4.97 9.95
C THR A 114 -0.93 -5.08 9.85
N LEU A 115 -1.49 -6.26 10.15
CA LEU A 115 -2.95 -6.50 10.06
C LEU A 115 -3.54 -6.11 8.70
N GLY A 116 -2.71 -6.16 7.65
CA GLY A 116 -3.11 -5.89 6.27
C GLY A 116 -2.83 -4.50 5.73
N CYS A 117 -2.21 -3.62 6.52
CA CYS A 117 -1.61 -2.39 6.02
C CYS A 117 -0.26 -2.65 5.33
N LEU A 118 0.25 -1.67 4.59
CA LEU A 118 1.61 -1.73 4.04
C LEU A 118 2.60 -1.27 5.12
N CYS A 119 3.65 -2.06 5.34
CA CYS A 119 4.73 -1.72 6.28
C CYS A 119 6.01 -1.39 5.52
N THR A 120 6.68 -0.32 5.90
CA THR A 120 8.10 -0.13 5.54
C THR A 120 8.99 -0.50 6.72
N TYR A 121 10.29 -0.64 6.45
CA TYR A 121 11.29 -0.80 7.49
C TYR A 121 11.45 0.50 8.30
N GLU A 122 11.59 0.36 9.61
CA GLU A 122 11.82 1.46 10.54
C GLU A 122 12.50 0.94 11.81
N THR A 123 13.50 1.66 12.30
CA THR A 123 14.24 1.28 13.51
C THR A 123 14.41 2.44 14.46
N TRP A 124 14.48 2.11 15.74
CA TRP A 124 14.50 3.05 16.85
C TRP A 124 15.62 2.69 17.81
N ASP A 125 16.19 3.70 18.46
CA ASP A 125 17.14 3.51 19.54
C ASP A 125 16.38 3.30 20.84
N ASP A 126 16.50 2.12 21.45
CA ASP A 126 15.74 1.78 22.66
C ASP A 126 16.08 2.67 23.87
N SER A 127 17.30 3.24 23.92
CA SER A 127 17.74 4.04 25.06
C SER A 127 17.21 5.47 25.03
N SER A 128 17.17 6.07 23.85
CA SER A 128 16.77 7.45 23.61
C SER A 128 15.35 7.57 23.05
N GLN A 129 14.76 6.46 22.62
CA GLN A 129 13.46 6.39 21.92
C GLN A 129 13.44 7.24 20.63
N LEU A 130 14.62 7.52 20.05
CA LEU A 130 14.76 8.29 18.82
C LEU A 130 14.81 7.38 17.60
N ARG A 131 14.21 7.83 16.50
CA ARG A 131 14.19 7.12 15.23
C ARG A 131 15.59 7.11 14.63
N LEU A 132 16.12 5.93 14.32
CA LEU A 132 17.43 5.74 13.69
C LEU A 132 17.34 5.72 12.15
N ALA A 133 16.36 5.00 11.60
CA ALA A 133 16.13 4.88 10.17
C ALA A 133 14.63 4.71 9.90
N SER A 134 14.15 5.19 8.75
CA SER A 134 12.73 5.11 8.38
C SER A 134 12.56 5.19 6.87
N ASP A 135 12.27 4.04 6.25
CA ASP A 135 11.90 4.00 4.84
C ASP A 135 10.52 4.64 4.63
N GLN A 136 9.67 4.66 5.66
CA GLN A 136 8.39 5.36 5.63
C GLN A 136 8.60 6.86 5.42
N GLN A 137 9.56 7.47 6.12
CA GLN A 137 9.89 8.88 5.93
C GLN A 137 10.37 9.13 4.50
N LEU A 138 11.23 8.26 3.97
CA LEU A 138 11.72 8.36 2.59
C LEU A 138 10.57 8.28 1.57
N LEU A 139 9.62 7.36 1.79
CA LEU A 139 8.41 7.22 0.98
C LEU A 139 7.55 8.49 1.03
N VAL A 140 7.27 9.02 2.22
CA VAL A 140 6.50 10.26 2.39
C VAL A 140 7.17 11.44 1.69
N ASP A 141 8.48 11.57 1.84
CA ASP A 141 9.24 12.65 1.23
C ASP A 141 9.29 12.51 -0.30
N ALA A 142 9.36 11.27 -0.82
CA ALA A 142 9.27 11.00 -2.25
C ALA A 142 7.89 11.39 -2.83
N ILE A 143 6.81 11.00 -2.15
CA ILE A 143 5.45 11.37 -2.56
C ILE A 143 5.27 12.89 -2.54
N ARG A 144 5.79 13.59 -1.52
CA ARG A 144 5.78 15.05 -1.47
C ARG A 144 6.51 15.68 -2.65
N ARG A 145 7.72 15.22 -2.94
CA ARG A 145 8.51 15.69 -4.10
C ARG A 145 7.78 15.45 -5.42
N ALA A 146 7.00 14.37 -5.52
CA ALA A 146 6.19 14.05 -6.69
C ALA A 146 4.88 14.88 -6.82
N GLY A 147 4.64 15.86 -5.93
CA GLY A 147 3.43 16.70 -5.96
C GLY A 147 2.35 16.32 -4.94
N GLY A 148 2.70 15.45 -3.98
CA GLY A 148 1.84 15.06 -2.87
C GLY A 148 0.96 13.82 -3.14
N PRO A 149 0.13 13.42 -2.16
CA PRO A 149 -0.66 12.19 -2.19
C PRO A 149 -1.93 12.40 -3.05
N ASN A 150 -1.74 12.75 -4.32
CA ASN A 150 -2.80 13.11 -5.24
C ASN A 150 -3.11 12.04 -6.30
N GLY A 151 -2.33 10.97 -6.33
CA GLY A 151 -2.46 9.87 -7.29
C GLY A 151 -2.95 8.57 -6.64
N TYR A 152 -2.55 7.46 -7.25
CA TYR A 152 -2.86 6.12 -6.79
C TYR A 152 -1.61 5.41 -6.28
N ALA A 153 -1.78 4.55 -5.28
CA ALA A 153 -0.81 3.53 -4.91
C ALA A 153 -1.23 2.21 -5.58
N ILE A 154 -0.29 1.54 -6.26
CA ILE A 154 -0.55 0.28 -6.96
C ILE A 154 0.23 -0.82 -6.24
N VAL A 155 -0.48 -1.82 -5.73
CA VAL A 155 0.09 -3.00 -5.08
C VAL A 155 0.10 -4.14 -6.09
N ILE A 156 1.27 -4.75 -6.29
CA ILE A 156 1.48 -5.80 -7.28
C ILE A 156 2.27 -6.92 -6.58
N ASP A 157 1.73 -8.14 -6.64
CA ASP A 157 2.50 -9.35 -6.35
C ASP A 157 3.29 -9.73 -7.60
N LEU A 158 4.62 -9.83 -7.49
CA LEU A 158 5.49 -10.15 -8.63
C LEU A 158 5.33 -11.60 -9.07
N ASP A 159 5.33 -12.51 -8.10
CA ASP A 159 5.13 -13.95 -8.27
C ASP A 159 4.68 -14.58 -6.94
N ASP A 160 4.54 -15.91 -6.92
CA ASP A 160 4.16 -16.68 -5.73
C ASP A 160 5.38 -17.16 -4.90
N ALA A 161 6.58 -16.59 -5.13
CA ALA A 161 7.78 -16.99 -4.42
C ALA A 161 7.66 -16.72 -2.91
N GLN A 162 8.12 -17.67 -2.10
CA GLN A 162 8.11 -17.54 -0.63
C GLN A 162 9.36 -16.82 -0.13
N SER A 163 9.65 -15.68 -0.74
CA SER A 163 10.82 -14.83 -0.45
C SER A 163 10.48 -13.35 -0.62
N PRO A 164 11.17 -12.44 0.09
CA PRO A 164 11.01 -11.01 -0.11
C PRO A 164 11.39 -10.60 -1.55
N VAL A 165 10.64 -9.65 -2.11
CA VAL A 165 11.04 -8.93 -3.33
C VAL A 165 12.30 -8.11 -3.03
N THR A 166 13.33 -8.28 -3.86
CA THR A 166 14.60 -7.56 -3.73
C THR A 166 14.64 -6.29 -4.58
N PHE A 167 15.48 -5.34 -4.17
CA PHE A 167 15.72 -4.11 -4.93
C PHE A 167 16.21 -4.39 -6.37
N GLU A 168 17.06 -5.38 -6.55
CA GLU A 168 17.62 -5.74 -7.87
C GLU A 168 16.53 -6.26 -8.82
N GLU A 169 15.58 -7.05 -8.32
CA GLU A 169 14.43 -7.51 -9.13
C GLU A 169 13.59 -6.33 -9.64
N VAL A 170 13.30 -5.37 -8.76
CA VAL A 170 12.54 -4.16 -9.13
C VAL A 170 13.32 -3.34 -10.18
N LEU A 171 14.61 -3.15 -9.99
CA LEU A 171 15.48 -2.41 -10.92
C LEU A 171 15.51 -3.06 -12.31
N GLN A 172 15.62 -4.39 -12.38
CA GLN A 172 15.58 -5.12 -13.65
C GLN A 172 14.24 -4.96 -14.38
N LEU A 173 13.12 -4.90 -13.66
CA LEU A 173 11.80 -4.63 -14.25
C LEU A 173 11.71 -3.21 -14.81
N LEU A 174 12.21 -2.21 -14.08
CA LEU A 174 12.22 -0.81 -14.52
C LEU A 174 13.07 -0.60 -15.77
N ARG A 175 14.26 -1.22 -15.83
CA ARG A 175 15.13 -1.21 -17.03
C ARG A 175 14.44 -1.80 -18.25
N LYS A 176 13.79 -2.96 -18.09
CA LYS A 176 13.03 -3.59 -19.18
C LYS A 176 11.88 -2.71 -19.68
N ALA A 177 11.29 -1.90 -18.79
CA ALA A 177 10.24 -0.96 -19.12
C ALA A 177 10.75 0.37 -19.74
N GLY A 178 12.07 0.59 -19.80
CA GLY A 178 12.68 1.80 -20.37
C GLY A 178 12.64 3.02 -19.46
N ASN A 179 12.59 2.83 -18.13
CA ASN A 179 12.44 3.90 -17.13
C ASN A 179 13.74 4.23 -16.36
N GLU A 180 14.92 3.92 -16.91
CA GLU A 180 16.25 4.28 -16.36
C GLU A 180 17.15 4.95 -17.39
#